data_AF-A0AAQ1MDA0-F1
#
_entry.id   AF-A0AAQ1MDA0-F1
#
_cell.length_a   1.000
_cell.length_b   1.000
_cell.length_c   1.000
_cell.angle_alpha   90.00
_cell.angle_beta   90.00
_cell.angle_gamma   90.00
#
_symmetry.space_group_name_H-M   'P 1'
#
loop_
_entity.id
_entity.type
_entity.pdbx_description
1 polymer ?
#
loop_
_entity_poly.entity_id
_entity_poly.type
_entity_poly.pdbx_seq_one_letter_code
_entity_poly.pdbx_strand_id
1 'polypeptide(L)'
;MKKETTFTAKQVGGRIKERRTELNITMPELGRRVGVNKSTIQRYEADGVDPKRTMVINGLAEALLTTPEWLTGLSDDKEYDTYTLCQRDIEEHIKKYLDTLSHTVKGEPHQQLLTTFLGKMVDLYTVMTYYFADAMEEVDRVAEDKGLKESLGRYAIESGAIMEQVYRKKMEVPIEDMKRFLDGILHIHDEGRTRMSMGALFGIVEEAEERLSEKENSVAP
;
A
#
# COMPACT_ATOMS: atom_id res chain seq x y z
N MET A 1 23.34 -7.82 20.48
CA MET A 1 23.43 -6.35 20.68
C MET A 1 24.27 -5.77 19.55
N LYS A 2 23.64 -5.27 18.48
CA LYS A 2 24.39 -4.56 17.41
C LYS A 2 24.85 -3.24 18.01
N LYS A 3 26.14 -2.91 17.91
CA LYS A 3 26.69 -1.62 18.36
C LYS A 3 26.03 -0.51 17.53
N GLU A 4 25.20 0.32 18.17
CA GLU A 4 24.77 1.61 17.63
C GLU A 4 26.01 2.46 17.38
N THR A 5 26.51 2.44 16.15
CA THR A 5 27.65 3.26 15.75
C THR A 5 27.10 4.33 14.82
N THR A 6 26.49 5.37 15.39
CA THR A 6 25.99 6.51 14.64
C THR A 6 27.13 7.12 13.82
N PHE A 7 26.89 7.38 12.54
CA PHE A 7 27.88 7.97 11.64
C PHE A 7 28.37 9.33 12.14
N THR A 8 29.62 9.67 11.83
CA THR A 8 30.12 11.03 12.01
C THR A 8 29.44 11.98 11.02
N ALA A 9 29.41 13.28 11.32
CA ALA A 9 28.80 14.27 10.43
C ALA A 9 29.34 14.18 8.99
N LYS A 10 30.65 13.94 8.84
CA LYS A 10 31.30 13.78 7.54
C LYS A 10 30.84 12.55 6.77
N GLN A 11 30.57 11.43 7.45
CA GLN A 11 30.03 10.22 6.83
C GLN A 11 28.60 10.44 6.34
N VAL A 12 27.77 11.16 7.11
CA VAL A 12 26.43 11.58 6.66
C VAL A 12 26.51 12.44 5.40
N GLY A 13 27.43 13.41 5.36
CA GLY A 13 27.71 14.22 4.16
C GLY A 13 28.07 13.38 2.93
N GLY A 14 28.85 12.32 3.14
CA GLY A 14 29.17 11.32 2.12
C GLY A 14 27.92 10.62 1.57
N ARG A 15 27.04 10.11 2.45
CA ARG A 15 25.78 9.45 2.09
C ARG A 15 24.83 10.36 1.31
N ILE A 16 24.74 11.64 1.70
CA ILE A 16 23.96 12.67 0.99
C ILE A 16 24.46 12.80 -0.46
N LYS A 17 25.78 12.95 -0.63
CA LYS A 17 26.39 13.08 -1.96
C LYS A 17 26.23 11.82 -2.82
N GLU A 18 26.42 10.65 -2.20
CA GLU A 18 26.22 9.34 -2.83
C GLU A 18 24.81 9.26 -3.40
N ARG A 19 23.78 9.38 -2.55
CA ARG A 19 22.38 9.23 -2.97
C ARG A 19 21.94 10.30 -3.96
N ARG A 20 22.39 11.56 -3.79
CA ARG A 20 22.10 12.64 -4.75
C ARG A 20 22.59 12.30 -6.15
N THR A 21 23.78 11.70 -6.23
CA THR A 21 24.42 11.33 -7.51
C THR A 21 23.72 10.12 -8.12
N GLU A 22 23.34 9.12 -7.32
CA GLU A 22 22.55 7.97 -7.78
C GLU A 22 21.21 8.40 -8.39
N LEU A 23 20.54 9.38 -7.77
CA LEU A 23 19.28 9.94 -8.29
C LEU A 23 19.47 10.90 -9.47
N ASN A 24 20.71 11.13 -9.92
CA ASN A 24 21.05 12.05 -11.01
C ASN A 24 20.51 13.48 -10.81
N ILE A 25 20.37 13.95 -9.56
CA ILE A 25 19.92 15.31 -9.26
C ILE A 25 21.10 16.23 -8.91
N THR A 26 20.96 17.52 -9.26
CA THR A 26 21.99 18.53 -9.01
C THR A 26 21.87 19.12 -7.60
N MET A 27 22.94 19.71 -7.05
CA MET A 27 22.87 20.39 -5.74
C MET A 27 21.78 21.48 -5.67
N PRO A 28 21.57 22.33 -6.69
CA PRO A 28 20.43 23.26 -6.70
C PRO A 28 19.08 22.57 -6.64
N GLU A 29 18.91 21.43 -7.32
CA GLU A 29 17.67 20.67 -7.31
C GLU A 29 17.40 20.05 -5.93
N LEU A 30 18.41 19.42 -5.32
CA LEU A 30 18.28 18.93 -3.94
C LEU A 30 17.96 20.08 -2.97
N GLY A 31 18.61 21.23 -3.15
CA GLY A 31 18.34 22.43 -2.35
C GLY A 31 16.88 22.87 -2.45
N ARG A 32 16.31 22.89 -3.65
CA ARG A 32 14.88 23.21 -3.84
C ARG A 32 13.96 22.25 -3.10
N ARG A 33 14.22 20.94 -3.16
CA ARG A 33 13.39 19.91 -2.49
C ARG A 33 13.42 20.02 -0.97
N VAL A 34 14.59 20.32 -0.41
CA VAL A 34 14.78 20.48 1.05
C VAL A 34 14.37 21.88 1.54
N GLY A 35 14.24 22.86 0.64
CA GLY A 35 13.96 24.25 1.00
C GLY A 35 15.20 25.06 1.43
N VAL A 36 16.39 24.74 0.90
CA VAL A 36 17.66 25.41 1.21
C VAL A 36 18.44 25.81 -0.05
N ASN A 37 19.38 26.74 0.11
CA ASN A 37 20.23 27.19 -1.01
C ASN A 37 21.27 26.15 -1.44
N LYS A 38 21.71 26.22 -2.71
CA LYS A 38 22.82 25.40 -3.25
C LYS A 38 24.05 25.38 -2.35
N SER A 39 24.44 26.53 -1.80
CA SER A 39 25.61 26.66 -0.91
C SER A 39 25.45 25.88 0.40
N THR A 40 24.22 25.71 0.89
CA THR A 40 23.92 24.89 2.06
C THR A 40 24.07 23.41 1.75
N ILE A 41 23.56 22.93 0.61
CA ILE A 41 23.78 21.55 0.16
C ILE A 41 25.26 21.25 -0.04
N GLN A 42 26.01 22.17 -0.64
CA GLN A 42 27.46 22.01 -0.81
C GLN A 42 28.18 21.85 0.54
N ARG A 43 27.81 22.63 1.55
CA ARG A 43 28.35 22.48 2.92
C ARG A 43 27.94 21.15 3.55
N TYR A 44 26.69 20.72 3.38
CA TYR A 44 26.24 19.42 3.89
C TYR A 44 27.05 18.26 3.30
N GLU A 45 27.36 18.30 2.01
CA GLU A 45 28.17 17.27 1.34
C GLU A 45 29.66 17.36 1.67
N ALA A 46 30.20 18.56 1.94
CA ALA A 46 31.63 18.77 2.19
C ALA A 46 32.01 18.65 3.67
N ASP A 47 31.28 19.36 4.54
CA ASP A 47 31.55 19.49 5.97
C ASP A 47 30.76 18.45 6.79
N GLY A 48 29.67 17.94 6.22
CA GLY A 48 28.80 16.97 6.86
C GLY A 48 27.59 17.58 7.58
N VAL A 49 26.71 16.70 8.06
CA VAL A 49 25.53 17.06 8.85
C VAL A 49 25.54 16.24 10.13
N ASP A 50 25.43 16.91 11.27
CA ASP A 50 25.32 16.22 12.57
C ASP A 50 24.07 15.30 12.57
N PRO A 51 24.23 13.98 12.77
CA PRO A 51 23.12 13.03 12.83
C PRO A 51 22.03 13.39 13.84
N LYS A 52 22.38 14.16 14.89
CA LYS A 52 21.42 14.59 15.92
C LYS A 52 20.49 15.70 15.45
N ARG A 53 20.75 16.32 14.28
CA ARG A 53 19.87 17.32 13.66
C ARG A 53 18.72 16.64 12.93
N THR A 54 17.85 15.97 13.68
CA THR A 54 16.76 15.13 13.18
C THR A 54 15.89 15.84 12.13
N MET A 55 15.53 17.12 12.33
CA MET A 55 14.76 17.88 11.34
C MET A 55 15.47 18.01 9.98
N VAL A 56 16.79 18.25 9.98
CA VAL A 56 17.58 18.38 8.76
C VAL A 56 17.79 17.03 8.09
N ILE A 57 18.08 16.00 8.89
CA ILE A 57 18.25 14.62 8.40
C ILE A 57 16.95 14.11 7.76
N ASN A 58 15.80 14.31 8.40
CA ASN A 58 14.51 13.87 7.88
C ASN A 58 14.16 14.58 6.56
N GLY A 59 14.33 15.91 6.50
CA GLY A 59 14.08 16.66 5.26
C GLY A 59 15.03 16.25 4.11
N LEU A 60 16.29 15.91 4.43
CA LEU A 60 17.22 15.37 3.44
C LEU A 60 16.84 13.96 2.99
N ALA A 61 16.44 13.09 3.92
CA ALA A 61 16.02 11.73 3.63
C ALA A 61 14.82 11.71 2.68
N GLU A 62 13.81 12.53 2.96
CA GLU A 62 12.63 12.70 2.12
C GLU A 62 12.99 13.21 0.72
N ALA A 63 13.80 14.28 0.63
CA ALA A 63 14.22 14.85 -0.66
C ALA A 63 15.09 13.90 -1.51
N LEU A 64 15.82 12.99 -0.85
CA LEU A 64 16.69 11.99 -1.45
C LEU A 64 16.04 10.60 -1.58
N LEU A 65 14.73 10.48 -1.33
CA LEU A 65 13.98 9.22 -1.42
C LEU A 65 14.74 8.08 -0.72
N THR A 66 15.14 8.33 0.53
CA THR A 66 15.91 7.41 1.37
C THR A 66 15.46 7.52 2.82
N THR A 67 16.07 6.76 3.72
CA THR A 67 15.72 6.70 5.14
C THR A 67 16.69 7.55 5.99
N PRO A 68 16.21 8.24 7.04
CA PRO A 68 17.07 8.89 8.04
C PRO A 68 18.11 7.94 8.64
N GLU A 69 17.71 6.69 8.87
CA GLU A 69 18.52 5.65 9.46
C GLU A 69 19.70 5.29 8.56
N TRP A 70 19.49 5.21 7.24
CA TRP A 70 20.57 4.97 6.29
C TRP A 70 21.54 6.14 6.18
N LEU A 71 21.01 7.37 6.17
CA LEU A 71 21.85 8.58 6.15
C LEU A 71 22.75 8.67 7.39
N THR A 72 22.26 8.20 8.54
CA THR A 72 22.94 8.27 9.84
C THR A 72 23.68 6.98 10.23
N GLY A 73 23.63 5.94 9.39
CA GLY A 73 24.32 4.66 9.61
C GLY A 73 23.68 3.78 10.68
N LEU A 74 22.42 4.02 11.01
CA LEU A 74 21.62 3.18 11.89
C LEU A 74 20.99 2.00 11.13
N SER A 75 20.90 2.07 9.79
CA SER A 75 20.50 0.98 8.91
C SER A 75 21.39 0.91 7.65
N ASP A 76 21.49 -0.28 7.06
CA ASP A 76 22.07 -0.48 5.74
C ASP A 76 21.01 -0.37 4.62
N ASP A 77 19.73 -0.34 4.98
CA ASP A 77 18.60 -0.27 4.05
C ASP A 77 18.37 1.17 3.57
N LYS A 78 18.77 1.42 2.31
CA LYS A 78 18.72 2.74 1.65
C LYS A 78 17.30 3.21 1.34
N GLU A 79 16.38 2.28 1.17
CA GLU A 79 14.99 2.55 0.80
C GLU A 79 14.08 1.96 1.87
N TYR A 80 12.90 2.54 2.02
CA TYR A 80 11.85 1.91 2.82
C TYR A 80 11.47 0.60 2.16
N ASP A 81 11.27 -0.44 2.96
CA ASP A 81 10.68 -1.67 2.46
C ASP A 81 9.25 -1.41 1.93
N THR A 82 8.76 -2.30 1.07
CA THR A 82 7.44 -2.18 0.44
C THR A 82 6.32 -2.04 1.48
N TYR A 83 6.43 -2.70 2.63
CA TYR A 83 5.42 -2.62 3.68
C TYR A 83 5.36 -1.20 4.26
N THR A 84 6.50 -0.60 4.59
CA THR A 84 6.59 0.76 5.11
C THR A 84 6.07 1.80 4.11
N LEU A 85 6.33 1.61 2.81
CA LEU A 85 5.77 2.48 1.77
C LEU A 85 4.24 2.39 1.71
N CYS A 86 3.70 1.18 1.61
CA CYS A 86 2.25 0.96 1.58
C CYS A 86 1.56 1.47 2.86
N GLN A 87 2.19 1.29 4.02
CA GLN A 87 1.67 1.78 5.29
C GLN A 87 1.52 3.30 5.27
N ARG A 88 2.57 4.04 4.86
CA ARG A 88 2.54 5.50 4.79
C ARG A 88 1.45 6.01 3.85
N ASP A 89 1.31 5.39 2.68
CA ASP A 89 0.27 5.75 1.71
C ASP A 89 -1.12 5.56 2.32
N ILE A 90 -1.36 4.44 2.99
CA ILE A 90 -2.64 4.16 3.67
C ILE A 90 -2.89 5.16 4.82
N GLU A 91 -1.87 5.48 5.63
CA GLU A 91 -1.98 6.46 6.72
C GLU A 91 -2.40 7.85 6.22
N GLU A 92 -1.89 8.29 5.06
CA GLU A 92 -2.31 9.55 4.44
C GLU A 92 -3.79 9.53 4.04
N HIS A 93 -4.26 8.42 3.45
CA HIS A 93 -5.67 8.25 3.11
C HIS A 93 -6.58 8.23 4.35
N ILE A 94 -6.18 7.51 5.40
CA ILE A 94 -6.92 7.45 6.67
C ILE A 94 -7.00 8.84 7.30
N LYS A 95 -5.88 9.58 7.33
CA LYS A 95 -5.86 10.94 7.87
C LYS A 95 -6.84 11.85 7.13
N LYS A 96 -6.80 11.86 5.80
CA LYS A 96 -7.74 12.65 4.98
C LYS A 96 -9.19 12.27 5.25
N TYR A 97 -9.48 10.99 5.41
CA TYR A 97 -10.80 10.50 5.78
C TYR A 97 -11.24 11.04 7.15
N LEU A 98 -10.42 10.90 8.20
CA LEU A 98 -10.74 11.35 9.55
C LEU A 98 -10.92 12.87 9.63
N ASP A 99 -10.09 13.64 8.93
CA ASP A 99 -10.21 15.09 8.82
C ASP A 99 -11.55 15.47 8.18
N THR A 100 -11.94 14.78 7.09
CA THR A 100 -13.22 15.03 6.41
C THR A 100 -14.39 14.65 7.30
N LEU A 101 -14.35 13.47 7.92
CA LEU A 101 -15.42 12.94 8.76
C LEU A 101 -15.73 13.87 9.95
N SER A 102 -14.69 14.30 10.64
CA SER A 102 -14.80 15.15 11.83
C SER A 102 -15.41 16.52 11.54
N HIS A 103 -15.15 17.08 10.35
CA HIS A 103 -15.64 18.40 9.96
C HIS A 103 -17.01 18.39 9.25
N THR A 104 -17.38 17.27 8.61
CA THR A 104 -18.59 17.20 7.77
C THR A 104 -19.76 16.51 8.46
N VAL A 105 -19.52 15.46 9.26
CA VAL A 105 -20.57 14.63 9.85
C VAL A 105 -20.79 15.03 11.30
N LYS A 106 -22.04 15.42 11.61
CA LYS A 106 -22.41 15.84 12.97
C LYS A 106 -22.82 14.63 13.82
N GLY A 107 -22.31 14.61 15.05
CA GLY A 107 -22.67 13.62 16.06
C GLY A 107 -21.76 12.40 16.03
N GLU A 108 -21.26 12.04 17.20
CA GLU A 108 -20.36 10.90 17.42
C GLU A 108 -20.90 9.57 16.87
N PRO A 109 -22.20 9.23 17.01
CA PRO A 109 -22.70 7.94 16.51
C PRO A 109 -22.59 7.77 14.99
N HIS A 110 -22.83 8.83 14.21
CA HIS A 110 -22.73 8.77 12.75
C HIS A 110 -21.27 8.71 12.29
N GLN A 111 -20.37 9.37 13.00
CA GLN A 111 -18.93 9.29 12.73
C GLN A 111 -18.40 7.87 12.99
N GLN A 112 -18.80 7.27 14.12
CA GLN A 112 -18.46 5.89 14.44
C GLN A 112 -19.03 4.92 13.39
N LEU A 113 -20.30 5.09 13.00
CA LEU A 113 -20.95 4.26 11.98
C LEU A 113 -20.18 4.26 10.64
N LEU A 114 -19.85 5.44 10.11
CA LEU A 114 -19.08 5.54 8.86
C LEU A 114 -17.68 4.93 8.99
N THR A 115 -17.06 5.08 10.16
CA THR A 115 -15.75 4.46 10.43
C THR A 115 -15.86 2.94 10.47
N THR A 116 -16.94 2.40 11.02
CA THR A 116 -17.22 0.96 10.96
C THR A 116 -17.43 0.48 9.53
N PHE A 117 -18.16 1.22 8.69
CA PHE A 117 -18.31 0.86 7.27
C PHE A 117 -16.98 0.86 6.52
N LEU A 118 -16.13 1.86 6.75
CA LEU A 118 -14.79 1.88 6.16
C LEU A 118 -13.95 0.69 6.63
N GLY A 119 -13.97 0.38 7.93
CA GLY A 119 -13.28 -0.80 8.47
C GLY A 119 -13.73 -2.09 7.78
N LYS A 120 -15.04 -2.27 7.63
CA LYS A 120 -15.61 -3.45 6.95
C LYS A 120 -15.27 -3.52 5.46
N MET A 121 -15.16 -2.38 4.78
CA MET A 121 -14.63 -2.32 3.41
C MET A 121 -13.15 -2.73 3.35
N VAL A 122 -12.35 -2.36 4.34
CA VAL A 122 -10.94 -2.78 4.44
C VAL A 122 -10.83 -4.29 4.69
N ASP A 123 -11.70 -4.87 5.53
CA ASP A 123 -11.78 -6.32 5.74
C ASP A 123 -12.10 -7.05 4.41
N LEU A 124 -13.10 -6.60 3.66
CA LEU A 124 -13.43 -7.15 2.33
C LEU A 124 -12.28 -6.97 1.33
N TYR A 125 -11.57 -5.84 1.37
CA TYR A 125 -10.39 -5.62 0.53
C TYR A 125 -9.26 -6.57 0.89
N THR A 126 -9.10 -6.87 2.17
CA THR A 126 -8.16 -7.88 2.66
C THR A 126 -8.48 -9.23 2.04
N VAL A 127 -9.74 -9.69 2.09
CA VAL A 127 -10.17 -10.93 1.41
C VAL A 127 -9.83 -10.88 -0.09
N MET A 128 -10.16 -9.78 -0.77
CA MET A 128 -9.85 -9.61 -2.19
C MET A 128 -8.35 -9.72 -2.49
N THR A 129 -7.45 -9.28 -1.60
CA THR A 129 -6.00 -9.41 -1.84
C THR A 129 -5.55 -10.87 -1.95
N TYR A 130 -6.14 -11.78 -1.18
CA TYR A 130 -5.87 -13.22 -1.29
C TYR A 130 -6.38 -13.80 -2.62
N TYR A 131 -7.57 -13.40 -3.05
CA TYR A 131 -8.11 -13.79 -4.35
C TYR A 131 -7.28 -13.25 -5.51
N PHE A 132 -6.76 -12.02 -5.38
CA PHE A 132 -5.85 -11.44 -6.35
C PHE A 132 -4.55 -12.24 -6.45
N ALA A 133 -3.95 -12.62 -5.31
CA ALA A 133 -2.75 -13.44 -5.30
C ALA A 133 -2.97 -14.80 -6.00
N ASP A 134 -4.05 -15.52 -5.66
CA ASP A 134 -4.44 -16.77 -6.32
C ASP A 134 -4.75 -16.58 -7.81
N ALA A 135 -5.39 -15.47 -8.18
CA ALA A 135 -5.65 -15.16 -9.58
C ALA A 135 -4.35 -14.96 -10.38
N MET A 136 -3.36 -14.28 -9.79
CA MET A 136 -2.07 -14.03 -10.43
C MET A 136 -1.25 -15.31 -10.58
N GLU A 137 -1.20 -16.17 -9.56
CA GLU A 137 -0.51 -17.46 -9.63
C GLU A 137 -1.10 -18.36 -10.74
N GLU A 138 -2.43 -18.36 -10.86
CA GLU A 138 -3.15 -19.09 -11.90
C GLU A 138 -2.92 -18.53 -13.30
N VAL A 139 -2.89 -17.20 -13.44
CA VAL A 139 -2.54 -16.52 -14.69
C VAL A 139 -1.11 -16.88 -15.10
N ASP A 140 -0.16 -16.85 -14.18
CA ASP A 140 1.24 -17.19 -14.43
C ASP A 140 1.37 -18.66 -14.85
N ARG A 141 0.68 -19.58 -14.17
CA ARG A 141 0.65 -21.00 -14.53
C ARG A 141 0.12 -21.24 -15.95
N VAL A 142 -0.97 -20.57 -16.31
CA VAL A 142 -1.56 -20.64 -17.66
C VAL A 142 -0.63 -20.01 -18.69
N ALA A 143 0.05 -18.93 -18.34
CA ALA A 143 1.04 -18.28 -19.18
C ALA A 143 2.29 -19.14 -19.40
N GLU A 144 2.61 -20.08 -18.53
CA GLU A 144 3.78 -20.96 -18.67
C GLU A 144 3.47 -22.31 -19.33
N ASP A 145 2.19 -22.71 -19.41
CA ASP A 145 1.77 -23.98 -20.00
C ASP A 145 2.00 -24.03 -21.52
N LYS A 146 3.07 -24.73 -21.92
CA LYS A 146 3.45 -24.94 -23.32
C LYS A 146 2.44 -25.78 -24.09
N GLY A 147 1.83 -26.78 -23.47
CA GLY A 147 0.85 -27.66 -24.12
C GLY A 147 -0.47 -26.96 -24.39
N LEU A 148 -0.89 -26.09 -23.46
CA LEU A 148 -2.02 -25.20 -23.66
C LEU A 148 -1.73 -24.20 -24.78
N LYS A 149 -0.57 -23.54 -24.77
CA LYS A 149 -0.17 -22.63 -25.88
C LYS A 149 -0.18 -23.30 -27.24
N GLU A 150 0.36 -24.52 -27.35
CA GLU A 150 0.33 -25.30 -28.57
C GLU A 150 -1.09 -25.67 -29.01
N SER A 151 -1.97 -26.00 -28.06
CA SER A 151 -3.37 -26.30 -28.32
C SER A 151 -4.15 -25.06 -28.77
N LEU A 152 -3.91 -23.90 -28.16
CA LEU A 152 -4.55 -22.63 -28.50
C LEU A 152 -4.09 -22.08 -29.86
N GLY A 153 -2.81 -22.26 -30.20
CA GLY A 153 -2.27 -21.93 -31.51
C GLY A 153 -2.95 -22.69 -32.65
N ARG A 154 -3.46 -23.90 -32.39
CA ARG A 154 -4.24 -24.68 -33.38
C ARG A 154 -5.63 -24.11 -33.65
N TYR A 155 -6.19 -23.33 -32.72
CA TYR A 155 -7.53 -22.73 -32.83
C TYR A 155 -7.52 -21.20 -32.96
N ALA A 156 -6.36 -20.58 -33.15
CA ALA A 156 -6.19 -19.12 -33.23
C ALA A 156 -6.76 -18.35 -32.03
N ILE A 157 -6.81 -18.97 -30.85
CA ILE A 157 -7.24 -18.31 -29.61
C ILE A 157 -6.03 -17.57 -29.02
N GLU A 158 -6.15 -16.27 -28.81
CA GLU A 158 -5.11 -15.49 -28.14
C GLU A 158 -4.99 -15.90 -26.67
N SER A 159 -3.78 -16.25 -26.23
CA SER A 159 -3.51 -16.61 -24.84
C SER A 159 -3.88 -15.50 -23.85
N GLY A 160 -3.88 -14.24 -24.31
CA GLY A 160 -4.36 -13.07 -23.56
C GLY A 160 -5.83 -13.18 -23.13
N ALA A 161 -6.71 -13.68 -24.01
CA ALA A 161 -8.13 -13.82 -23.71
C ALA A 161 -8.41 -14.85 -22.61
N ILE A 162 -7.55 -15.87 -22.48
CA ILE A 162 -7.68 -16.91 -21.44
C ILE A 162 -7.17 -16.41 -20.10
N MET A 163 -6.03 -15.70 -20.08
CA MET A 163 -5.55 -15.04 -18.86
C MET A 163 -6.59 -14.06 -18.31
N GLU A 164 -7.25 -13.29 -19.17
CA GLU A 164 -8.35 -12.41 -18.77
C GLU A 164 -9.53 -13.18 -18.16
N GLN A 165 -9.94 -14.30 -18.77
CA GLN A 165 -11.03 -15.12 -18.25
C GLN A 165 -10.70 -15.73 -16.88
N VAL A 166 -9.47 -16.22 -16.69
CA VAL A 166 -8.99 -16.77 -15.41
C VAL A 166 -9.04 -15.70 -14.33
N TYR A 167 -8.48 -14.53 -14.60
CA TYR A 167 -8.49 -13.40 -13.67
C TYR A 167 -9.92 -12.98 -13.31
N ARG A 168 -10.78 -12.76 -14.32
CA ARG A 168 -12.19 -12.37 -14.11
C ARG A 168 -12.93 -13.38 -13.25
N LYS A 169 -12.79 -14.68 -13.55
CA LYS A 169 -13.46 -15.75 -12.82
C LYS A 169 -13.02 -15.80 -11.36
N LYS A 170 -11.72 -15.62 -11.09
CA LYS A 170 -11.18 -15.63 -9.72
C LYS A 170 -11.60 -14.40 -8.92
N MET A 171 -11.66 -13.24 -9.56
CA MET A 171 -12.01 -11.97 -8.89
C MET A 171 -13.51 -11.72 -8.76
N GLU A 172 -14.37 -12.48 -9.44
CA GLU A 172 -15.82 -12.25 -9.46
C GLU A 172 -16.45 -12.23 -8.07
N VAL A 173 -16.17 -13.25 -7.25
CA VAL A 173 -16.75 -13.41 -5.91
C VAL A 173 -16.41 -12.24 -4.97
N PRO A 174 -15.12 -11.92 -4.69
CA PRO A 174 -14.80 -10.83 -3.75
C PRO A 174 -15.28 -9.46 -4.24
N ILE A 175 -15.34 -9.24 -5.56
CA ILE A 175 -15.89 -8.00 -6.12
C ILE A 175 -17.40 -7.93 -5.92
N GLU A 176 -18.11 -9.04 -6.06
CA GLU A 176 -19.55 -9.08 -5.81
C GLU A 176 -19.88 -8.86 -4.33
N ASP A 177 -19.07 -9.38 -3.41
CA ASP A 177 -19.22 -9.12 -1.98
C ASP A 177 -19.10 -7.62 -1.65
N MET A 178 -18.12 -6.93 -2.24
CA MET A 178 -17.96 -5.49 -2.10
C MET A 178 -19.16 -4.71 -2.64
N LYS A 179 -19.69 -5.10 -3.81
CA LYS A 179 -20.88 -4.45 -4.37
C LYS A 179 -22.09 -4.64 -3.46
N ARG A 180 -22.33 -5.87 -3.00
CA ARG A 180 -23.44 -6.19 -2.09
C ARG A 180 -23.33 -5.41 -0.79
N PHE A 181 -22.12 -5.25 -0.26
CA PHE A 181 -21.90 -4.45 0.94
C PHE A 181 -22.21 -2.97 0.70
N LEU A 182 -21.68 -2.37 -0.38
CA LEU A 182 -21.95 -0.97 -0.73
C LEU A 182 -23.43 -0.71 -1.03
N ASP A 183 -24.09 -1.63 -1.73
CA ASP A 183 -25.54 -1.59 -2.00
C ASP A 183 -26.33 -1.71 -0.69
N GLY A 184 -25.90 -2.58 0.22
CA GLY A 184 -26.51 -2.71 1.55
C GLY A 184 -26.48 -1.42 2.38
N ILE A 185 -25.41 -0.61 2.26
CA ILE A 185 -25.33 0.70 2.92
C ILE A 185 -26.45 1.63 2.45
N LEU A 186 -26.81 1.60 1.17
CA LEU A 186 -27.89 2.44 0.62
C LEU A 186 -29.24 2.17 1.33
N HIS A 187 -29.45 0.93 1.75
CA HIS A 187 -30.73 0.44 2.25
C HIS A 187 -30.84 0.39 3.79
N ILE A 188 -29.87 0.93 4.54
CA ILE A 188 -29.89 0.87 6.03
C ILE A 188 -31.04 1.69 6.66
N HIS A 189 -31.51 2.72 5.95
CA HIS A 189 -32.59 3.60 6.40
C HIS A 189 -33.94 3.31 5.73
N ASP A 190 -34.00 2.31 4.83
CA ASP A 190 -35.24 1.93 4.17
C ASP A 190 -36.28 1.41 5.16
N GLU A 191 -37.55 1.54 4.79
CA GLU A 191 -38.68 0.94 5.49
C GLU A 191 -39.19 -0.31 4.72
N GLY A 192 -39.62 -1.34 5.44
CA GLY A 192 -40.22 -2.52 4.82
C GLY A 192 -39.20 -3.54 4.30
N ARG A 193 -39.46 -4.12 3.12
CA ARG A 193 -38.78 -5.34 2.63
C ARG A 193 -37.37 -5.12 2.07
N THR A 194 -37.02 -3.90 1.69
CA THR A 194 -35.68 -3.57 1.19
C THR A 194 -34.70 -3.19 2.30
N ARG A 195 -35.19 -3.02 3.54
CA ARG A 195 -34.37 -2.59 4.68
C ARG A 195 -33.23 -3.56 4.95
N MET A 196 -32.02 -3.02 4.90
CA MET A 196 -30.81 -3.72 5.33
C MET A 196 -30.60 -3.53 6.83
N SER A 197 -30.30 -4.63 7.54
CA SER A 197 -29.89 -4.55 8.95
C SER A 197 -28.36 -4.51 9.06
N MET A 198 -27.84 -3.89 10.12
CA MET A 198 -26.39 -3.88 10.39
C MET A 198 -25.82 -5.30 10.49
N GLY A 199 -26.56 -6.24 11.09
CA GLY A 199 -26.14 -7.64 11.18
C GLY A 199 -26.08 -8.33 9.82
N ALA A 200 -27.06 -8.10 8.95
CA ALA A 200 -27.05 -8.64 7.58
C ALA A 200 -25.91 -8.04 6.74
N LEU A 201 -25.63 -6.75 6.91
CA LEU A 201 -24.53 -6.06 6.23
C LEU A 201 -23.16 -6.61 6.66
N PHE A 202 -22.97 -6.84 7.97
CA PHE A 202 -21.73 -7.42 8.49
C PHE A 202 -21.59 -8.90 8.17
N GLY A 203 -22.70 -9.63 8.07
CA GLY A 203 -22.72 -11.02 7.62
C GLY A 203 -22.09 -11.21 6.23
N ILE A 204 -22.19 -10.23 5.32
CA ILE A 204 -21.50 -10.30 4.02
C ILE A 204 -19.99 -10.39 4.20
N VAL A 205 -19.43 -9.66 5.17
CA VAL A 205 -17.99 -9.65 5.45
C VAL A 205 -17.59 -10.97 6.12
N GLU A 206 -18.34 -11.42 7.12
CA GLU A 206 -18.10 -12.68 7.82
C GLU A 206 -18.15 -13.87 6.84
N GLU A 207 -19.15 -13.94 5.96
CA GLU A 207 -19.25 -14.96 4.92
C GLU A 207 -18.05 -14.94 3.96
N ALA A 208 -17.52 -13.76 3.63
CA ALA A 208 -16.36 -13.63 2.75
C ALA A 208 -15.07 -14.14 3.43
N GLU A 209 -14.89 -13.81 4.72
CA GLU A 209 -13.77 -14.28 5.53
C GLU A 209 -13.83 -15.80 5.77
N GLU A 210 -15.01 -16.34 6.07
CA GLU A 210 -15.23 -17.79 6.23
C GLU A 210 -14.88 -18.55 4.95
N ARG A 211 -15.36 -18.09 3.78
CA ARG A 211 -15.02 -18.70 2.48
C ARG A 211 -13.51 -18.72 2.23
N LEU A 212 -12.79 -17.67 2.62
CA LEU A 212 -11.35 -17.61 2.48
C LEU A 212 -10.66 -18.62 3.42
N SER A 213 -11.06 -18.67 4.68
CA SER A 213 -10.53 -19.60 5.68
C SER A 213 -10.73 -21.06 5.28
N GLU A 214 -11.92 -21.43 4.78
CA GLU A 214 -12.19 -22.78 4.28
C GLU A 214 -11.27 -23.15 3.11
N LYS A 215 -11.04 -22.21 2.20
CA LYS A 215 -10.14 -22.39 1.05
C LYS A 215 -8.70 -22.61 1.50
N GLU A 216 -8.19 -21.82 2.45
CA GLU A 216 -6.84 -21.99 2.99
C GLU A 216 -6.67 -23.34 3.71
N ASN A 217 -7.65 -23.75 4.50
CA ASN A 217 -7.63 -25.03 5.21
C ASN A 217 -7.71 -26.25 4.26
N SER A 218 -8.37 -26.10 3.11
CA SER A 218 -8.45 -27.17 2.09
C SER A 218 -7.16 -27.38 1.30
N VAL A 219 -6.22 -26.42 1.36
CA VAL A 219 -4.94 -26.43 0.63
C VAL A 219 -3.76 -26.82 1.55
N ALA A 220 -3.99 -26.93 2.87
CA ALA A 220 -2.99 -27.42 3.82
C ALA A 220 -2.81 -28.96 3.69
N PRO A 221 -1.57 -29.48 3.67
CA PRO A 221 -1.25 -30.89 3.41
C PRO A 221 -1.66 -31.88 4.52
#